data_AF-A0A815H6Q2-F1
#
_entry.id   AF-A0A815H6Q2-F1
#
_cell.length_a   1.000
_cell.length_b   1.000
_cell.length_c   1.000
_cell.angle_alpha   90.00
_cell.angle_beta   90.00
_cell.angle_gamma   90.00
#
_symmetry.space_group_name_H-M   'P 1'
#
loop_
_entity.id
_entity.type
_entity.pdbx_description
1 polymer ?
#
loop_
_entity_poly.entity_id
_entity_poly.type
_entity_poly.pdbx_seq_one_letter_code
_entity_poly.pdbx_strand_id
1 'polypeptide(L)'
;MEFRCFVYQSNLTAISQYNHYCKFYQLQNNLTVQQIKIKIIEYWQQKIKPLLYPFKEKYFSYVIDIGLIENKLSNELECVVIELNPFASSTGGSLFDWKTDIDQLTGQRNDIEIRIRSDYLPNINQYIEFIFQENKLNTEENLLSTDDDHQPYFIFLNKIRTQLSS
;
A
#
# COMPACT_ATOMS: atom_id res chain seq x y z
N MET A 1 2.06 5.28 -5.69
CA MET A 1 1.47 4.80 -4.42
C MET A 1 1.02 3.37 -4.61
N GLU A 2 0.87 2.57 -3.55
CA GLU A 2 0.50 1.15 -3.67
C GLU A 2 -0.65 0.79 -2.72
N PHE A 3 -1.57 -0.04 -3.21
CA PHE A 3 -2.77 -0.47 -2.51
C PHE A 3 -2.94 -1.98 -2.59
N ARG A 4 -3.19 -2.60 -1.44
CA ARG A 4 -3.58 -4.00 -1.32
C ARG A 4 -5.08 -4.14 -1.43
N CYS A 5 -5.54 -4.92 -2.38
CA CYS A 5 -6.95 -5.13 -2.67
C CYS A 5 -7.34 -6.58 -2.41
N PHE A 6 -8.49 -6.79 -1.80
CA PHE A 6 -9.00 -8.11 -1.42
C PHE A 6 -10.16 -8.48 -2.32
N VAL A 7 -10.05 -9.65 -2.97
CA VAL A 7 -11.09 -10.19 -3.83
C VAL A 7 -11.55 -11.51 -3.25
N TYR A 8 -12.85 -11.61 -2.98
CA TYR A 8 -13.47 -12.83 -2.48
C TYR A 8 -14.65 -13.21 -3.38
N GLN A 9 -14.69 -14.47 -3.81
CA GLN A 9 -15.74 -14.99 -4.70
C GLN A 9 -15.99 -14.13 -5.96
N SER A 10 -14.90 -13.68 -6.59
CA SER A 10 -14.89 -12.81 -7.78
C SER A 10 -15.48 -11.41 -7.57
N ASN A 11 -15.53 -10.93 -6.32
CA ASN A 11 -15.91 -9.57 -5.96
C ASN A 11 -14.78 -8.89 -5.20
N LEU A 12 -14.43 -7.66 -5.60
CA LEU A 12 -13.55 -6.79 -4.83
C LEU A 12 -14.30 -6.35 -3.57
N THR A 13 -13.72 -6.58 -2.40
CA THR A 13 -14.38 -6.40 -1.09
C THR A 13 -13.72 -5.33 -0.24
N ALA A 14 -12.39 -5.16 -0.35
CA ALA A 14 -11.66 -4.20 0.48
C ALA A 14 -10.40 -3.68 -0.23
N ILE A 15 -9.98 -2.47 0.14
CA ILE A 15 -8.78 -1.78 -0.34
C ILE A 15 -8.03 -1.21 0.86
N SER A 16 -6.74 -1.47 0.95
CA SER A 16 -5.87 -0.94 2.00
C SER A 16 -4.69 -0.22 1.38
N GLN A 17 -4.27 0.91 1.95
CA GLN A 17 -2.90 1.41 1.76
C GLN A 17 -1.91 0.28 2.07
N TYR A 18 -1.00 -0.03 1.14
CA TYR A 18 -0.07 -1.16 1.30
C TYR A 18 0.96 -0.90 2.40
N ASN A 19 1.73 0.19 2.26
CA ASN A 19 2.66 0.63 3.30
C ASN A 19 1.90 1.27 4.45
N HIS A 20 1.37 0.44 5.33
CA HIS A 20 0.58 0.81 6.49
C HIS A 20 1.41 1.44 7.61
N TYR A 21 2.73 1.54 7.51
CA TYR A 21 3.56 2.21 8.53
C TYR A 21 3.58 3.74 8.34
N CYS A 22 3.48 4.20 7.10
CA CYS A 22 3.62 5.62 6.76
C CYS A 22 2.28 6.34 6.73
N LYS A 23 2.27 7.59 7.22
CA LYS A 23 1.21 8.55 6.92
C LYS A 23 1.58 9.28 5.63
N PHE A 24 0.78 9.13 4.57
CA PHE A 24 0.98 9.87 3.32
C PHE A 24 0.04 11.08 3.27
N TYR A 25 0.61 12.29 3.16
CA TYR A 25 -0.16 13.54 3.18
C TYR A 25 -1.22 13.63 2.07
N GLN A 26 -0.91 13.12 0.89
CA GLN A 26 -1.83 13.09 -0.25
C GLN A 26 -3.08 12.23 0.03
N LEU A 27 -2.98 11.26 0.94
CA LEU A 27 -4.08 10.37 1.31
C LEU A 27 -4.88 10.89 2.51
N GLN A 28 -4.58 12.08 3.03
CA GLN A 28 -5.33 12.68 4.15
C GLN A 28 -6.55 13.48 3.67
N ASN A 29 -6.70 13.67 2.36
CA ASN A 29 -7.88 14.29 1.77
C ASN A 29 -8.91 13.21 1.40
N ASN A 30 -10.09 13.27 2.01
CA ASN A 30 -11.16 12.30 1.75
C ASN A 30 -11.61 12.24 0.29
N LEU A 31 -11.66 13.37 -0.42
CA LEU A 31 -12.04 13.37 -1.84
C LEU A 31 -10.99 12.62 -2.67
N THR A 32 -9.71 12.86 -2.41
CA THR A 32 -8.61 12.13 -3.06
C THR A 32 -8.69 10.63 -2.79
N VAL A 33 -8.98 10.23 -1.54
CA VAL A 33 -9.15 8.81 -1.18
C VAL A 33 -10.32 8.17 -1.93
N GLN A 34 -11.47 8.87 -2.04
CA GLN A 34 -12.61 8.34 -2.80
C GLN A 34 -12.33 8.27 -4.31
N GLN A 35 -11.63 9.25 -4.89
CA GLN A 35 -11.21 9.20 -6.30
C GLN A 35 -10.30 8.00 -6.57
N ILE A 36 -9.34 7.74 -5.68
CA ILE A 36 -8.46 6.57 -5.76
C ILE A 36 -9.27 5.27 -5.66
N LYS A 37 -10.18 5.18 -4.70
CA LYS A 37 -11.06 4.01 -4.52
C LYS A 37 -11.82 3.71 -5.82
N ILE A 38 -12.45 4.73 -6.41
CA ILE A 38 -13.20 4.60 -7.67
C ILE A 38 -12.29 4.13 -8.79
N LYS A 39 -11.13 4.77 -8.96
CA LYS A 39 -10.16 4.41 -10.02
C LYS A 39 -9.69 2.95 -9.93
N ILE A 40 -9.40 2.48 -8.71
CA ILE A 40 -9.02 1.07 -8.46
C ILE A 40 -10.18 0.12 -8.78
N ILE A 41 -11.40 0.44 -8.34
CA ILE A 41 -12.59 -0.38 -8.61
C ILE A 41 -12.81 -0.49 -10.12
N GLU A 42 -12.77 0.62 -10.85
CA GLU A 42 -12.96 0.67 -12.29
C GLU A 42 -11.87 -0.14 -13.02
N TYR A 43 -10.60 0.04 -12.64
CA TYR A 43 -9.49 -0.71 -13.19
C TYR A 43 -9.65 -2.22 -12.96
N TRP A 44 -10.02 -2.62 -11.75
CA TRP A 44 -10.28 -4.02 -11.44
C TRP A 44 -11.45 -4.58 -12.25
N GLN A 45 -12.57 -3.87 -12.33
CA GLN A 45 -13.76 -4.32 -13.06
C GLN A 45 -13.53 -4.41 -14.57
N GLN A 46 -12.81 -3.46 -15.16
CA GLN A 46 -12.68 -3.33 -16.61
C GLN A 46 -11.46 -4.06 -17.17
N LYS A 47 -10.39 -4.24 -16.38
CA LYS A 47 -9.13 -4.85 -16.83
C LYS A 47 -8.87 -6.18 -16.15
N ILE A 48 -8.85 -6.24 -14.83
CA ILE A 48 -8.40 -7.43 -14.10
C ILE A 48 -9.46 -8.54 -14.12
N LYS A 49 -10.69 -8.23 -13.70
CA LYS A 49 -11.77 -9.22 -13.58
C LYS A 49 -12.03 -9.96 -14.91
N PRO A 50 -12.14 -9.30 -16.08
CA PRO A 50 -12.34 -9.99 -17.35
C PRO A 50 -11.18 -10.90 -17.75
N LEU A 51 -9.93 -10.53 -17.41
CA LEU A 51 -8.75 -11.33 -17.71
C LEU A 51 -8.69 -12.62 -16.87
N LEU A 52 -9.13 -12.55 -15.61
CA LEU A 52 -9.10 -13.70 -14.69
C LEU A 52 -10.36 -14.57 -14.76
N TYR A 53 -11.48 -14.03 -15.28
CA TYR A 53 -12.76 -14.72 -15.35
C TYR A 53 -12.73 -16.10 -16.04
N PRO A 54 -11.98 -16.31 -17.15
CA PRO A 54 -11.89 -17.62 -17.79
C PRO A 54 -11.24 -18.72 -16.92
N PHE A 55 -10.58 -18.34 -15.83
CA PHE A 55 -9.85 -19.23 -14.91
C PHE A 55 -10.43 -19.14 -13.49
N LYS A 56 -11.76 -18.99 -13.38
CA LYS A 56 -12.46 -18.73 -12.12
C LYS A 56 -12.17 -19.79 -11.05
N GLU A 57 -11.92 -21.04 -11.45
CA GLU A 57 -11.55 -22.14 -10.55
C GLU A 57 -10.19 -21.93 -9.86
N LYS A 58 -9.30 -21.12 -10.44
CA LYS A 58 -7.99 -20.77 -9.87
C LYS A 58 -8.02 -19.41 -9.16
N TYR A 59 -8.77 -18.44 -9.71
CA TYR A 59 -8.79 -17.05 -9.25
C TYR A 59 -10.16 -16.64 -8.70
N PHE A 60 -10.74 -17.50 -7.87
CA PHE A 60 -12.03 -17.21 -7.24
C PHE A 60 -11.89 -16.18 -6.11
N SER A 61 -10.87 -16.35 -5.27
CA SER A 61 -10.53 -15.42 -4.18
C SER A 61 -9.02 -15.20 -4.16
N TYR A 62 -8.58 -13.96 -4.11
CA TYR A 62 -7.16 -13.58 -4.12
C TYR A 62 -6.94 -12.21 -3.47
N VAL A 63 -5.69 -11.90 -3.19
CA VAL A 63 -5.24 -10.55 -2.83
C VAL A 63 -4.42 -10.02 -3.99
N ILE A 64 -4.61 -8.75 -4.36
CA ILE A 64 -3.86 -8.12 -5.45
C ILE A 64 -3.31 -6.78 -5.01
N ASP A 65 -2.03 -6.54 -5.27
CA ASP A 65 -1.38 -5.27 -5.01
C ASP A 65 -1.38 -4.43 -6.29
N ILE A 66 -1.92 -3.22 -6.20
CA ILE A 66 -2.12 -2.29 -7.31
C ILE A 66 -1.34 -1.01 -7.03
N GLY A 67 -0.43 -0.68 -7.94
CA GLY A 67 0.29 0.57 -7.99
C GLY A 67 -0.52 1.65 -8.70
N LEU A 68 -0.44 2.87 -8.18
CA LEU A 68 -0.88 4.11 -8.85
C LEU A 68 0.36 4.91 -9.22
N ILE A 69 0.55 5.12 -10.52
CA ILE A 69 1.65 5.89 -11.10
C ILE A 69 1.05 7.15 -11.73
N GLU A 70 1.64 8.29 -11.44
CA GLU A 70 1.25 9.55 -12.10
C GLU A 70 1.92 9.62 -13.48
N ASN A 71 1.10 9.74 -14.51
CA ASN A 71 1.58 10.02 -15.85
C ASN A 71 1.87 11.53 -15.96
N LYS A 72 3.15 11.89 -16.02
CA LYS A 72 3.61 13.29 -16.07
C LYS A 72 3.12 14.08 -17.29
N LEU A 73 2.68 13.41 -18.36
CA LEU A 73 2.23 14.06 -19.59
C LEU A 73 0.73 14.37 -19.55
N SER A 74 -0.08 13.46 -19.00
CA SER A 74 -1.54 13.63 -18.90
C SER A 74 -1.99 14.15 -17.53
N ASN A 75 -1.11 14.16 -16.54
CA ASN A 75 -1.44 14.36 -15.11
C ASN A 75 -2.53 13.41 -14.61
N GLU A 76 -2.66 12.23 -15.23
CA GLU A 76 -3.60 11.20 -14.81
C GLU A 76 -2.91 10.13 -13.98
N LEU A 77 -3.66 9.52 -13.05
CA LEU A 77 -3.22 8.31 -12.35
C LEU A 77 -3.49 7.08 -13.20
N GLU A 78 -2.45 6.27 -13.39
CA GLU A 78 -2.52 4.98 -14.04
C GLU A 78 -2.38 3.85 -13.02
N CYS A 79 -3.24 2.84 -13.14
CA CYS A 79 -3.18 1.65 -12.30
C CYS A 79 -2.30 0.58 -12.97
N VAL A 80 -1.45 -0.05 -12.17
CA VAL A 80 -0.63 -1.20 -12.59
C VAL A 80 -0.75 -2.32 -11.56
N VAL A 81 -0.76 -3.58 -12.02
CA VAL A 81 -0.67 -4.72 -11.12
C VAL A 81 0.80 -4.91 -10.71
N ILE A 82 1.04 -5.04 -9.41
CA ILE A 82 2.37 -5.28 -8.84
C ILE A 82 2.54 -6.76 -8.50
N GLU A 83 1.59 -7.31 -7.73
CA GLU A 83 1.66 -8.69 -7.24
C GLU A 83 0.26 -9.30 -7.12
N LEU A 84 0.17 -10.62 -7.32
CA LEU A 84 -1.01 -11.44 -7.02
C LEU A 84 -0.66 -12.44 -5.94
N ASN A 85 -1.49 -12.49 -4.91
CA ASN A 85 -1.29 -13.27 -3.70
C ASN A 85 -2.52 -14.17 -3.41
N PRO A 86 -2.35 -15.31 -2.73
CA PRO A 86 -3.48 -16.10 -2.26
C PRO A 86 -4.38 -15.31 -1.30
N PHE A 87 -5.68 -15.59 -1.29
CA PHE A 87 -6.59 -15.11 -0.24
C PHE A 87 -6.41 -15.95 1.03
N ALA A 88 -5.35 -15.68 1.77
CA ALA A 88 -4.97 -16.44 2.95
C ALA A 88 -4.32 -15.54 3.99
N SER A 89 -4.42 -15.93 5.26
CA SER A 89 -3.81 -15.23 6.39
C SER A 89 -2.28 -15.18 6.36
N SER A 90 -1.65 -16.00 5.52
CA SER A 90 -0.22 -15.91 5.21
C SER A 90 0.16 -14.68 4.39
N THR A 91 -0.80 -14.07 3.68
CA THR A 91 -0.63 -12.80 2.97
C THR A 91 -0.95 -11.67 3.94
N GLY A 92 -0.05 -10.71 4.13
CA GLY A 92 -0.27 -9.61 5.08
C GLY A 92 -1.59 -8.86 4.84
N GLY A 93 -2.32 -8.50 5.91
CA GLY A 93 -3.61 -7.79 5.81
C GLY A 93 -3.49 -6.27 5.62
N SER A 94 -2.28 -5.71 5.72
CA SER A 94 -2.01 -4.27 5.75
C SER A 94 -2.80 -3.57 6.87
N LEU A 95 -3.80 -2.73 6.56
CA LEU A 95 -4.66 -2.07 7.57
C LEU A 95 -5.91 -2.90 7.94
N PHE A 96 -6.05 -4.11 7.40
CA PHE A 96 -7.04 -5.08 7.82
C PHE A 96 -6.39 -6.19 8.64
N ASP A 97 -7.12 -6.72 9.61
CA ASP A 97 -6.77 -7.93 10.33
C ASP A 97 -7.64 -9.10 9.87
N TRP A 98 -7.00 -10.22 9.50
CA TRP A 98 -7.69 -11.39 8.95
C TRP A 98 -8.72 -12.02 9.90
N LYS A 99 -8.58 -11.83 11.20
CA LYS A 99 -9.50 -12.41 12.19
C LYS A 99 -10.64 -11.45 12.49
N THR A 100 -10.33 -10.17 12.74
CA THR A 100 -11.35 -9.20 13.18
C THR A 100 -12.10 -8.56 12.02
N ASP A 101 -11.53 -8.52 10.81
CA ASP A 101 -12.14 -7.92 9.63
C ASP A 101 -12.64 -8.94 8.60
N ILE A 102 -12.72 -10.23 8.96
CA ILE A 102 -13.07 -11.30 8.01
C ILE A 102 -14.39 -11.04 7.28
N ASP A 103 -15.38 -10.45 7.95
CA ASP A 103 -16.68 -10.09 7.37
C ASP A 103 -16.53 -9.04 6.26
N GLN A 104 -15.64 -8.06 6.42
CA GLN A 104 -15.34 -7.09 5.37
C GLN A 104 -14.56 -7.77 4.23
N LEU A 105 -13.53 -8.55 4.55
CA LEU A 105 -12.67 -9.20 3.55
C LEU A 105 -13.44 -10.20 2.69
N THR A 106 -14.47 -10.83 3.25
CA THR A 106 -15.33 -11.81 2.56
C THR A 106 -16.62 -11.21 1.99
N GLY A 107 -16.80 -9.89 2.06
CA GLY A 107 -17.94 -9.19 1.45
C GLY A 107 -19.28 -9.43 2.15
N GLN A 108 -19.27 -9.81 3.43
CA GLN A 108 -20.50 -9.84 4.25
C GLN A 108 -20.99 -8.43 4.60
N ARG A 109 -20.16 -7.41 4.36
CA ARG A 109 -20.53 -6.00 4.41
C ARG A 109 -20.84 -5.50 2.99
N ASN A 110 -21.84 -4.62 2.87
CA ASN A 110 -22.41 -4.22 1.58
C ASN A 110 -21.50 -3.29 0.74
N ASP A 111 -20.49 -2.66 1.34
CA ASP A 111 -19.65 -1.67 0.68
C ASP A 111 -18.18 -2.12 0.60
N ILE A 112 -17.51 -1.75 -0.50
CA ILE A 112 -16.06 -1.88 -0.62
C ILE A 112 -15.44 -0.86 0.34
N GLU A 113 -14.77 -1.30 1.40
CA GLU A 113 -14.10 -0.40 2.34
C GLU A 113 -12.71 0.00 1.82
N ILE A 114 -12.32 1.27 1.98
CA ILE A 114 -10.93 1.73 1.79
C ILE A 114 -10.36 2.20 3.12
N ARG A 115 -9.22 1.62 3.54
CA ARG A 115 -8.49 2.01 4.75
C ARG A 115 -7.17 2.69 4.40
N ILE A 116 -6.93 3.81 5.06
CA ILE A 116 -5.74 4.66 4.93
C ILE A 116 -5.18 4.91 6.33
N ARG A 117 -3.86 5.02 6.46
CA ARG A 117 -3.25 5.45 7.71
C ARG A 117 -3.42 6.97 7.89
N SER A 118 -4.29 7.37 8.83
CA SER A 118 -4.55 8.76 9.20
C SER A 118 -3.49 9.34 10.15
N ASP A 119 -2.91 8.49 10.98
CA ASP A 119 -2.04 8.90 12.08
C ASP A 119 -0.65 8.29 11.95
N TYR A 120 0.35 8.96 12.51
CA TYR A 120 1.67 8.35 12.59
C TYR A 120 1.60 7.08 13.44
N LEU A 121 2.41 6.09 13.08
CA LEU A 121 2.57 4.92 13.92
C LEU A 121 3.03 5.38 15.33
N PRO A 122 2.42 4.88 16.41
CA PRO A 122 2.92 5.15 17.75
C PRO A 122 4.41 4.79 17.82
N ASN A 123 5.19 5.64 18.49
CA ASN A 123 6.62 5.45 18.65
C ASN A 123 7.43 5.40 17.34
N ILE A 124 6.92 5.96 16.23
CA ILE A 124 7.66 6.00 14.95
C ILE A 124 9.06 6.61 15.12
N ASN A 125 9.23 7.58 16.02
CA ASN A 125 10.53 8.16 16.35
C ASN A 125 11.52 7.14 16.89
N GLN A 126 11.09 6.23 17.77
CA GLN A 126 11.95 5.16 18.31
C GLN A 126 12.34 4.18 17.21
N TYR A 127 11.41 3.86 16.30
CA TYR A 127 11.69 3.00 15.16
C TYR A 127 12.69 3.63 14.18
N ILE A 128 12.52 4.94 13.91
CA ILE A 128 13.45 5.73 13.11
C ILE A 128 14.84 5.74 13.77
N GLU A 129 14.92 6.03 15.07
CA GLU A 129 16.17 6.01 15.83
C GLU A 129 16.85 4.65 15.80
N PHE A 130 16.11 3.56 15.95
CA PHE A 130 16.61 2.20 15.83
C PHE A 130 17.18 1.93 14.42
N ILE A 131 16.44 2.26 13.36
CA ILE A 131 16.92 2.13 11.98
C ILE A 131 18.20 2.96 11.78
N PHE A 132 18.29 4.15 12.37
CA PHE A 132 19.51 4.95 12.31
C PHE A 132 20.67 4.32 13.06
N GLN A 133 20.45 3.73 14.22
CA GLN A 133 21.51 3.04 14.97
C GLN A 133 22.03 1.83 14.20
N GLU A 134 21.13 0.97 13.71
CA GLU A 134 21.49 -0.19 12.89
C GLU A 134 22.24 0.23 11.61
N ASN A 135 21.79 1.29 10.93
CA ASN A 135 22.48 1.76 9.73
C ASN A 135 23.77 2.52 10.03
N LYS A 136 23.90 3.15 11.20
CA LYS A 136 25.17 3.79 11.62
C LYS A 136 26.25 2.74 11.88
N LEU A 137 25.88 1.61 12.47
CA LEU A 137 26.77 0.44 12.60
C LEU A 137 27.23 -0.08 11.23
N ASN A 138 26.39 0.04 10.19
CA ASN A 138 26.75 -0.34 8.81
C ASN A 138 27.50 0.75 8.02
N THR A 139 27.52 2.01 8.46
CA THR A 139 28.24 3.11 7.77
C THR A 139 29.74 3.17 8.04
N GLU A 140 30.25 2.51 9.08
CA GLU A 140 31.71 2.37 9.24
C GLU A 140 32.35 1.54 8.10
N GLU A 141 31.55 0.80 7.32
CA GLU A 141 32.01 0.01 6.16
C GLU A 141 31.71 0.63 4.77
N ASN A 142 30.87 1.67 4.64
CA ASN A 142 30.27 2.07 3.34
C ASN A 142 30.53 3.50 2.85
N LEU A 143 31.56 4.20 3.35
CA LEU A 143 31.90 5.59 2.97
C LEU A 143 32.43 5.81 1.53
N LEU A 144 32.11 4.97 0.54
CA LEU A 144 32.73 5.03 -0.80
C LEU A 144 31.78 5.16 -2.01
N SER A 145 30.49 5.45 -1.85
CA SER A 145 29.56 5.59 -2.99
C SER A 145 28.98 7.00 -3.12
N THR A 146 29.13 7.63 -4.29
CA THR A 146 28.74 9.02 -4.60
C THR A 146 27.57 9.11 -5.60
N ASP A 147 26.72 8.09 -5.69
CA ASP A 147 25.61 8.07 -6.67
C ASP A 147 24.28 8.54 -6.05
N ASP A 148 23.76 9.66 -6.54
CA ASP A 148 22.63 10.39 -5.94
C ASP A 148 21.28 9.66 -6.13
N ASP A 149 21.17 8.76 -7.10
CA ASP A 149 19.97 7.95 -7.35
C ASP A 149 19.85 6.74 -6.41
N HIS A 150 20.86 6.49 -5.56
CA HIS A 150 20.90 5.40 -4.58
C HIS A 150 21.17 5.90 -3.16
N GLN A 151 20.62 7.09 -2.84
CA GLN A 151 20.66 7.64 -1.50
C GLN A 151 20.01 6.64 -0.52
N PRO A 152 20.76 6.12 0.48
CA PRO A 152 20.24 5.08 1.34
C PRO A 152 19.04 5.58 2.15
N TYR A 153 18.16 4.65 2.54
CA TYR A 153 16.88 4.92 3.21
C TYR A 153 17.00 5.86 4.42
N PHE A 154 18.14 5.88 5.12
CA PHE A 154 18.40 6.76 6.26
C PHE A 154 18.37 8.26 5.92
N ILE A 155 18.63 8.65 4.67
CA ILE A 155 18.59 10.06 4.26
C ILE A 155 17.15 10.57 4.20
N PHE A 156 16.23 9.74 3.73
CA PHE A 156 14.80 10.02 3.77
C PHE A 156 14.29 10.14 5.22
N LEU A 157 14.70 9.20 6.09
CA LEU A 157 14.33 9.24 7.51
C LEU A 157 14.85 10.50 8.22
N ASN A 158 15.99 11.02 7.81
CA ASN A 158 16.60 12.21 8.43
C ASN A 158 15.77 13.46 8.12
N LYS A 159 15.22 13.54 6.90
CA LYS A 159 14.29 14.60 6.48
C LYS A 159 12.99 14.56 7.28
N ILE A 160 12.47 13.37 7.60
CA ILE A 160 11.29 13.23 8.46
C ILE A 160 11.60 13.70 9.89
N ARG A 161 12.76 13.32 10.43
CA ARG A 161 13.16 13.71 11.79
C ARG A 161 13.22 15.23 11.98
N THR A 162 13.79 15.96 11.03
CA THR A 162 13.87 17.43 11.10
C THR A 162 12.50 18.10 11.03
N GLN A 163 11.56 17.57 10.24
CA GLN A 163 10.18 18.09 10.15
C GLN A 163 9.36 17.82 11.42
N LEU A 164 9.62 16.73 12.14
CA LEU A 164 8.93 16.41 13.40
C LEU A 164 9.49 17.21 14.59
N SER A 165 10.66 17.83 14.44
CA SER A 165 11.33 18.61 15.49
C SER A 165 11.07 20.12 15.39
N SER A 166 10.32 20.56 14.39
CA SER A 166 9.91 21.95 14.10
C SER A 166 8.42 22.14 14.34
#